data_AF-A0A7J9ZXX9-F1
#
_entry.id   AF-A0A7J9ZXX9-F1
#
_cell.length_a   1.000
_cell.length_b   1.000
_cell.length_c   1.000
_cell.angle_alpha   90.00
_cell.angle_beta   90.00
_cell.angle_gamma   90.00
#
_symmetry.space_group_name_H-M   'P 1'
#
loop_
_entity.id
_entity.type
_entity.pdbx_description
1 polymer ?
#
loop_
_entity_poly.entity_id
_entity_poly.type
_entity_poly.pdbx_seq_one_letter_code
_entity_poly.pdbx_strand_id
1 'polypeptide(L)'
;MGAHRMDRATAAAHRRSRRGGMTAWALGMMTAATVVPSLRGLPSVAREEPAMLVAIGLATLLFLIPAGLVTAELGSRFADRTGGVYTWVGEAFSSRLGFLAIWLQWIQHLVWFPLGLSFAAAAVAFAIGDPAARRP
;
A
#
# COMPACT_ATOMS: atom_id res chain seq x y z
N MET A 1 43.26 13.26 26.86
CA MET A 1 41.97 12.86 27.46
C MET A 1 40.79 13.56 26.77
N GLY A 2 40.66 13.46 25.44
CA GLY A 2 39.66 14.23 24.65
C GLY A 2 39.07 13.49 23.44
N ALA A 3 39.80 12.54 22.85
CA ALA A 3 39.32 11.77 21.69
C ALA A 3 38.13 10.84 22.02
N HIS A 4 38.10 10.26 23.22
CA HIS A 4 37.08 9.28 23.62
C HIS A 4 35.68 9.87 23.88
N ARG A 5 35.58 11.20 24.05
CA ARG A 5 34.32 11.92 24.27
C ARG A 5 33.66 12.34 22.94
N MET A 6 34.48 12.51 21.89
CA MET A 6 34.03 12.96 20.58
C MET A 6 33.30 11.84 19.82
N ASP A 7 33.76 10.59 19.94
CA ASP A 7 33.10 9.40 19.37
C ASP A 7 31.72 9.12 19.95
N ARG A 8 31.50 9.42 21.23
CA ARG A 8 30.18 9.25 21.85
C ARG A 8 29.20 10.34 21.40
N ALA A 9 29.70 11.54 21.10
CA ALA A 9 28.88 12.64 20.60
C ALA A 9 28.46 12.42 19.13
N THR A 10 29.35 11.93 18.28
CA THR A 10 29.04 11.55 16.89
C THR A 10 28.14 10.31 16.82
N ALA A 11 28.34 9.30 17.67
CA ALA A 11 27.45 8.14 17.77
C ALA A 11 26.05 8.50 18.31
N ALA A 12 25.96 9.43 19.26
CA ALA A 12 24.68 9.94 19.77
C ALA A 12 23.95 10.82 18.74
N ALA A 13 24.69 11.61 17.95
CA ALA A 13 24.13 12.43 16.87
C ALA A 13 23.55 11.58 15.73
N HIS A 14 24.22 10.47 15.36
CA HIS A 14 23.72 9.56 14.32
C HIS A 14 22.45 8.80 14.73
N ARG A 15 22.25 8.55 16.04
CA ARG A 15 21.02 7.95 16.57
C ARG A 15 19.80 8.88 16.52
N ARG A 16 19.99 10.19 16.37
CA ARG A 16 18.91 11.19 16.51
C ARG A 16 18.24 11.56 15.18
N SER A 17 18.80 11.21 14.02
CA SER A 17 18.29 11.65 12.71
C SER A 17 17.25 10.72 12.05
N ARG A 18 16.77 9.66 12.71
CA ARG A 18 15.86 8.65 12.09
C ARG A 18 14.42 8.66 12.61
N ARG A 19 13.89 9.80 13.03
CA ARG A 19 12.46 9.92 13.38
C ARG A 19 11.80 11.07 12.63
N GLY A 20 11.74 10.96 11.31
CA GLY A 20 10.64 11.57 10.57
C GLY A 20 9.37 10.79 10.91
N GLY A 21 8.62 11.22 11.92
CA GLY A 21 7.34 10.62 12.23
C GLY A 21 6.36 10.93 11.10
N MET A 22 5.96 9.92 10.33
CA MET A 22 4.86 10.08 9.37
C MET A 22 3.61 10.43 10.17
N THR A 23 2.96 11.54 9.85
CA THR A 23 1.68 11.90 10.46
C THR A 23 0.63 10.89 10.03
N ALA A 24 -0.36 10.63 10.91
CA ALA A 24 -1.47 9.74 10.59
C ALA A 24 -2.18 10.16 9.30
N TRP A 25 -2.22 11.46 9.03
CA TRP A 25 -2.72 12.02 7.79
C TRP A 25 -1.90 11.64 6.56
N ALA A 26 -0.57 11.75 6.62
CA ALA A 26 0.30 11.33 5.53
C ALA A 26 0.17 9.82 5.24
N LEU A 27 0.05 9.01 6.29
CA LEU A 27 -0.19 7.57 6.15
C LEU A 27 -1.56 7.28 5.49
N GLY A 28 -2.61 7.99 5.93
CA GLY A 28 -3.95 7.88 5.34
C GLY A 28 -4.00 8.32 3.87
N MET A 29 -3.23 9.34 3.50
CA MET A 29 -3.11 9.76 2.10
C MET A 29 -2.36 8.75 1.24
N MET A 30 -1.34 8.09 1.80
CA MET A 30 -0.59 7.05 1.10
C MET A 30 -1.45 5.82 0.78
N THR A 31 -2.29 5.40 1.73
CA THR A 31 -3.23 4.28 1.50
C THR A 31 -4.33 4.70 0.53
N ALA A 32 -4.88 5.93 0.66
CA ALA A 32 -5.89 6.45 -0.25
C ALA A 32 -5.42 6.48 -1.70
N ALA A 33 -4.16 6.89 -1.97
CA ALA A 33 -3.59 6.88 -3.31
C ALA A 33 -3.57 5.48 -3.96
N THR A 34 -3.44 4.42 -3.15
CA THR A 34 -3.45 3.03 -3.63
C THR A 34 -4.88 2.53 -3.96
N VAL A 35 -5.92 3.15 -3.40
CA VAL A 35 -7.32 2.80 -3.67
C VAL A 35 -7.80 3.38 -5.00
N VAL A 36 -7.28 4.54 -5.42
CA VAL A 36 -7.69 5.24 -6.65
C VAL A 36 -7.62 4.34 -7.91
N PRO A 37 -6.56 3.54 -8.15
CA PRO A 37 -6.53 2.60 -9.27
C PRO A 37 -7.64 1.54 -9.26
N SER A 38 -8.24 1.23 -8.11
CA SER A 38 -9.33 0.23 -8.02
C SER A 38 -10.64 0.74 -8.61
N LEU A 39 -10.81 2.07 -8.73
CA LEU A 39 -12.01 2.69 -9.31
C LEU A 39 -12.23 2.31 -10.78
N ARG A 40 -11.19 1.83 -11.48
CA ARG A 40 -11.28 1.38 -12.88
C ARG A 40 -12.26 0.21 -13.09
N GLY A 41 -12.54 -0.56 -12.05
CA GLY A 41 -13.52 -1.66 -12.10
C GLY A 41 -14.95 -1.18 -11.90
N LEU A 42 -15.19 -0.07 -11.19
CA LEU A 42 -16.52 0.41 -10.82
C LEU A 42 -17.46 0.71 -12.02
N PRO A 43 -16.99 1.26 -13.15
CA PRO A 43 -17.85 1.53 -14.32
C PRO A 43 -18.47 0.26 -14.92
N SER A 44 -17.78 -0.89 -14.86
CA SER A 44 -18.31 -2.15 -15.40
C SER A 44 -19.32 -2.81 -14.48
N VAL A 45 -19.37 -2.40 -13.21
CA VAL A 45 -20.26 -2.97 -12.20
C VAL A 45 -21.52 -2.10 -12.01
N ALA A 46 -21.50 -0.84 -12.46
CA ALA A 46 -22.64 0.10 -12.44
C ALA A 46 -23.84 -0.32 -13.32
N ARG A 47 -23.71 -1.41 -14.09
CA ARG A 47 -24.79 -1.94 -14.92
C ARG A 47 -25.73 -2.89 -14.16
N GLU A 48 -25.40 -3.25 -12.91
CA GLU A 48 -26.20 -4.14 -12.09
C GLU A 48 -26.65 -3.47 -10.77
N GLU A 49 -27.98 -3.49 -10.57
CA GLU A 49 -28.83 -3.39 -9.36
C GLU A 49 -28.23 -3.00 -7.98
N PRO A 50 -29.05 -2.41 -7.06
CA PRO A 50 -28.70 -2.07 -5.67
C PRO A 50 -28.00 -3.18 -4.86
N ALA A 51 -28.12 -4.45 -5.27
CA ALA A 51 -27.38 -5.60 -4.73
C ALA A 51 -25.87 -5.37 -4.65
N MET A 52 -25.30 -4.55 -5.54
CA MET A 52 -23.87 -4.29 -5.53
C MET A 52 -23.39 -3.37 -4.42
N LEU A 53 -24.19 -2.37 -4.06
CA LEU A 53 -23.89 -1.53 -2.89
C LEU A 53 -23.92 -2.39 -1.63
N VAL A 54 -24.84 -3.35 -1.56
CA VAL A 54 -24.90 -4.35 -0.49
C VAL A 54 -23.66 -5.23 -0.51
N ALA A 55 -23.21 -5.71 -1.67
CA ALA A 55 -22.02 -6.55 -1.79
C ALA A 55 -20.74 -5.82 -1.40
N ILE A 56 -20.56 -4.55 -1.82
CA ILE A 56 -19.42 -3.70 -1.43
C ILE A 56 -19.48 -3.38 0.07
N GLY A 57 -20.66 -3.05 0.60
CA GLY A 57 -20.86 -2.83 2.03
C GLY A 57 -20.53 -4.08 2.86
N LEU A 58 -21.00 -5.24 2.41
CA LEU A 58 -20.75 -6.54 3.05
C LEU A 58 -19.27 -6.92 2.99
N ALA A 59 -18.61 -6.77 1.84
CA ALA A 59 -17.19 -7.01 1.68
C ALA A 59 -16.36 -6.06 2.55
N THR A 60 -16.78 -4.81 2.70
CA THR A 60 -16.12 -3.84 3.57
C THR A 60 -16.21 -4.28 5.03
N LEU A 61 -17.40 -4.66 5.49
CA LEU A 61 -17.63 -5.06 6.88
C LEU A 61 -16.99 -6.41 7.23
N LEU A 62 -17.10 -7.41 6.37
CA LEU A 62 -16.66 -8.78 6.64
C LEU A 62 -15.22 -9.07 6.23
N PHE A 63 -14.63 -8.26 5.35
CA PHE A 63 -13.26 -8.50 4.86
C PHE A 63 -12.34 -7.31 5.12
N LEU A 64 -12.71 -6.09 4.72
CA LEU A 64 -11.80 -4.94 4.79
C LEU A 64 -11.51 -4.49 6.23
N ILE A 65 -12.55 -4.30 7.05
CA ILE A 65 -12.42 -3.90 8.45
C ILE A 65 -11.63 -4.94 9.26
N PRO A 66 -11.99 -6.24 9.27
CA PRO A 66 -11.24 -7.23 10.05
C PRO A 66 -9.81 -7.40 9.54
N ALA A 67 -9.56 -7.40 8.22
CA ALA A 67 -8.21 -7.50 7.68
C ALA A 67 -7.34 -6.29 8.06
N GLY A 68 -7.92 -5.08 8.04
CA GLY A 68 -7.26 -3.85 8.46
C GLY A 68 -6.86 -3.88 9.95
N LEU A 69 -7.76 -4.37 10.81
CA LEU A 69 -7.49 -4.53 12.25
C LEU A 69 -6.37 -5.53 12.51
N VAL A 70 -6.40 -6.72 11.87
CA VAL A 70 -5.34 -7.73 11.99
C VAL A 70 -3.98 -7.19 11.52
N THR A 71 -3.98 -6.43 10.43
CA THR A 71 -2.78 -5.79 9.89
C THR A 71 -2.24 -4.72 10.84
N ALA A 72 -3.11 -3.93 11.47
CA ALA A 72 -2.72 -2.94 12.46
C ALA A 72 -2.16 -3.58 13.74
N GLU A 73 -2.73 -4.71 14.19
CA GLU A 73 -2.24 -5.46 15.34
C GLU A 73 -0.87 -6.09 15.05
N LEU A 74 -0.68 -6.71 13.88
CA LEU A 74 0.62 -7.25 13.47
C LEU A 74 1.66 -6.13 13.26
N GLY A 75 1.26 -5.03 12.63
CA GLY A 75 2.13 -3.89 12.39
C GLY A 75 2.57 -3.19 13.67
N SER A 76 1.72 -3.11 14.68
CA SER A 76 2.08 -2.55 15.99
C SER A 76 2.89 -3.53 16.84
N ARG A 77 2.60 -4.84 16.80
CA ARG A 77 3.36 -5.87 17.54
C ARG A 77 4.81 -6.00 17.08
N PHE A 78 5.08 -5.76 15.80
CA PHE A 78 6.42 -5.84 15.22
C PHE A 78 6.94 -4.47 14.77
N ALA A 79 6.44 -3.37 15.36
CA ALA A 79 6.84 -2.00 14.99
C ALA A 79 8.32 -1.70 15.28
N ASP A 80 8.96 -2.50 16.13
CA ASP A 80 10.38 -2.49 16.44
C ASP A 80 11.26 -3.13 15.35
N ARG A 81 10.67 -3.93 14.44
CA ARG A 81 11.38 -4.65 13.37
C ARG A 81 10.99 -4.11 11.98
N THR A 82 11.97 -3.61 11.23
CA THR A 82 11.79 -3.26 9.82
C THR A 82 11.72 -4.51 8.94
N GLY A 83 10.54 -4.83 8.40
CA GLY A 83 10.40 -5.91 7.41
C GLY A 83 8.97 -6.26 6.97
N GLY A 84 7.94 -5.61 7.53
CA GLY A 84 6.56 -5.70 7.03
C GLY A 84 6.04 -7.13 6.98
N VAL A 85 5.40 -7.51 5.87
CA VAL A 85 4.73 -8.82 5.70
C VAL A 85 5.70 -10.00 5.86
N TYR A 86 6.96 -9.87 5.40
CA TYR A 86 7.96 -10.92 5.58
C TYR A 86 8.22 -11.22 7.07
N THR A 87 8.37 -10.18 7.88
CA THR A 87 8.61 -10.32 9.32
C THR A 87 7.39 -10.85 10.06
N TRP A 88 6.18 -10.38 9.71
CA TRP A 88 4.95 -10.82 10.35
C TRP A 88 4.66 -12.30 10.11
N VAL A 89 4.78 -12.75 8.86
CA VAL A 89 4.55 -14.16 8.49
C VAL A 89 5.72 -15.04 8.91
N GLY A 90 6.95 -14.51 8.85
CA GLY A 90 8.15 -15.17 9.31
C GLY A 90 8.12 -15.55 10.79
N GLU A 91 7.63 -14.64 11.65
CA GLU A 91 7.50 -14.88 13.08
C GLU A 91 6.28 -15.78 13.42
N ALA A 92 5.17 -15.62 12.70
CA ALA A 92 3.94 -16.38 12.98
C ALA A 92 4.00 -17.84 12.50
N PHE A 93 4.65 -18.12 11.36
CA PHE A 93 4.59 -19.45 10.73
C PHE A 93 5.96 -20.08 10.46
N SER A 94 6.95 -19.33 9.92
CA SER A 94 8.37 -19.71 9.72
C SER A 94 9.01 -18.80 8.65
N SER A 95 10.35 -18.68 8.62
CA SER A 95 11.09 -17.89 7.62
C SER A 95 10.81 -18.30 6.16
N ARG A 96 10.58 -19.59 5.89
CA ARG A 96 10.24 -20.08 4.53
C ARG A 96 8.89 -19.56 4.06
N LEU A 97 7.90 -19.52 4.94
CA LEU A 97 6.57 -18.99 4.64
C LEU A 97 6.59 -17.45 4.59
N GLY A 98 7.43 -16.79 5.38
CA GLY A 98 7.71 -15.37 5.23
C GLY A 98 8.27 -15.00 3.86
N PHE A 99 9.25 -15.78 3.36
CA PHE A 99 9.79 -15.59 2.01
C PHE A 99 8.72 -15.82 0.94
N LEU A 100 7.94 -16.90 1.06
CA LEU A 100 6.86 -17.17 0.12
C LEU A 100 5.82 -16.05 0.13
N ALA A 101 5.44 -15.51 1.29
CA ALA A 101 4.47 -14.42 1.39
C ALA A 101 4.94 -13.15 0.68
N ILE A 102 6.18 -12.71 0.90
CA ILE A 102 6.72 -11.52 0.22
C ILE A 102 6.93 -11.78 -1.28
N TRP A 103 7.30 -13.01 -1.66
CA TRP A 103 7.45 -13.41 -3.06
C TRP A 103 6.10 -13.41 -3.80
N LEU A 104 5.05 -13.96 -3.20
CA LEU A 104 3.68 -13.93 -3.73
C LEU A 104 3.14 -12.50 -3.83
N GLN A 105 3.40 -11.67 -2.81
CA GLN A 105 3.02 -10.25 -2.84
C GLN A 105 3.69 -9.52 -4.01
N TRP A 106 4.97 -9.79 -4.27
CA TRP A 106 5.70 -9.20 -5.40
C TRP A 106 5.12 -9.64 -6.75
N ILE A 107 4.83 -10.93 -6.93
CA ILE A 107 4.20 -11.45 -8.16
C ILE A 107 2.82 -10.83 -8.38
N GLN A 108 2.01 -10.75 -7.31
CA GLN A 108 0.70 -10.11 -7.39
C GLN A 108 0.88 -8.69 -7.94
N HIS A 109 1.76 -7.88 -7.37
CA HIS A 109 2.00 -6.50 -7.85
C HIS A 109 2.48 -6.44 -9.30
N LEU A 110 3.34 -7.37 -9.74
CA LEU A 110 3.78 -7.42 -11.15
C LEU A 110 2.62 -7.58 -12.13
N VAL A 111 1.56 -8.31 -11.79
CA VAL A 111 0.38 -8.47 -12.66
C VAL A 111 -0.43 -7.16 -12.73
N TRP A 112 -0.46 -6.38 -11.65
CA TRP A 112 -1.20 -5.12 -11.62
C TRP A 112 -0.48 -3.98 -12.35
N PHE A 113 0.86 -3.98 -12.39
CA PHE A 113 1.66 -2.91 -13.00
C PHE A 113 1.32 -2.66 -14.49
N PRO A 114 1.33 -3.67 -15.38
CA PRO A 114 0.97 -3.49 -16.79
C PRO A 114 -0.45 -2.94 -16.95
N LEU A 115 -1.40 -3.46 -16.17
CA LEU A 115 -2.80 -3.05 -16.24
C LEU A 115 -3.00 -1.60 -15.76
N GLY A 116 -2.21 -1.15 -14.78
CA GLY A 116 -2.15 0.25 -14.37
C GLY A 116 -1.52 1.16 -15.43
N LEU A 117 -0.40 0.72 -16.03
CA LEU A 117 0.29 1.48 -17.08
C LEU A 117 -0.57 1.65 -18.34
N SER A 118 -1.28 0.59 -18.78
CA SER A 118 -2.17 0.68 -19.94
C SER A 118 -3.32 1.66 -19.70
N PHE A 119 -3.90 1.67 -18.49
CA PHE A 119 -4.92 2.65 -18.13
C PHE A 119 -4.36 4.07 -18.08
N ALA A 120 -3.18 4.26 -17.48
CA ALA A 120 -2.51 5.56 -17.45
C ALA A 120 -2.18 6.06 -18.85
N ALA A 121 -1.66 5.18 -19.73
CA ALA A 121 -1.41 5.49 -21.13
C ALA A 121 -2.69 5.86 -21.88
N ALA A 122 -3.79 5.13 -21.66
CA ALA A 122 -5.10 5.46 -22.23
C ALA A 122 -5.64 6.80 -21.70
N ALA A 123 -5.50 7.09 -20.41
CA ALA A 123 -5.91 8.35 -19.81
C ALA A 123 -5.09 9.54 -20.34
N VAL A 124 -3.77 9.37 -20.51
CA VAL A 124 -2.88 10.36 -21.12
C VAL A 124 -3.20 10.53 -22.60
N ALA A 125 -3.43 9.43 -23.34
CA ALA A 125 -3.85 9.49 -24.74
C ALA A 125 -5.21 10.19 -24.89
N PHE A 126 -6.14 10.01 -23.96
CA PHE A 126 -7.41 10.74 -23.92
C PHE A 126 -7.23 12.22 -23.57
N ALA A 127 -6.30 12.55 -22.68
CA ALA A 127 -6.01 13.93 -22.30
C ALA A 127 -5.27 14.72 -23.39
N ILE A 128 -4.43 14.04 -24.18
CA ILE A 128 -3.65 14.62 -25.29
C ILE A 128 -4.44 14.55 -26.62
N GLY A 129 -5.27 13.52 -26.81
CA GLY A 129 -6.10 13.28 -27.98
C GLY A 129 -7.38 14.13 -28.02
N ASP A 130 -7.19 15.43 -28.22
CA ASP A 130 -8.06 16.44 -28.87
C ASP A 130 -9.61 16.43 -28.70
N PRO A 131 -10.22 17.53 -28.17
CA PRO A 131 -11.66 17.84 -28.27
C PRO A 131 -12.24 18.03 -29.70
N ALA A 132 -11.44 18.10 -30.77
CA ALA A 132 -11.92 18.42 -32.12
C ALA A 132 -12.27 17.20 -33.01
N ALA A 133 -12.04 15.96 -32.58
CA ALA A 133 -12.34 14.76 -33.38
C ALA A 133 -13.84 14.35 -33.39
N ARG A 134 -14.74 15.21 -32.89
CA ARG A 134 -16.19 15.06 -32.98
C ARG A 134 -16.77 16.07 -33.95
N ARG A 135 -16.76 15.77 -35.25
CA ARG A 135 -17.87 16.17 -36.13
C ARG A 135 -18.21 15.03 -37.09
N PRO A 136 -19.52 14.76 -37.30
CA PRO A 136 -20.00 13.67 -38.15
C PRO A 136 -19.66 13.88 -39.63
#